data_AF-A0A2N9B6W6-F1
#
_entry.id   AF-A0A2N9B6W6-F1
#
_cell.length_a   1.000
_cell.length_b   1.000
_cell.length_c   1.000
_cell.angle_alpha   90.00
_cell.angle_beta   90.00
_cell.angle_gamma   90.00
#
_symmetry.space_group_name_H-M   'P 1'
#
loop_
_entity.id
_entity.type
_entity.pdbx_description
1 polymer ?
#
loop_
_entity_poly.entity_id
_entity_poly.type
_entity_poly.pdbx_seq_one_letter_code
_entity_poly.pdbx_strand_id
1 'polypeptide(L)'
;MGHAFSNRVTELHKRGKTYQRMAADCGFKRSVTWWNKMYWLEIKDPPEPGLFPHLAMALEVSERRVAEMVAEQWCGVRPDDEVPEHLRNIVQLLRGIDPEDVPAVEAVVDLLVSKHVAETTRGRRVVKVKAKDS
;
A
#
# COMPACT_ATOMS: atom_id res chain seq x y z
N MET A 1 7.49 -3.73 -15.14
CA MET A 1 7.14 -4.81 -14.19
C MET A 1 7.70 -4.41 -12.84
N GLY A 2 6.88 -4.40 -11.79
CA GLY A 2 7.34 -4.02 -10.44
C GLY A 2 8.12 -5.16 -9.80
N HIS A 3 9.10 -4.84 -8.94
CA HIS A 3 9.82 -5.84 -8.13
C HIS A 3 9.50 -5.63 -6.65
N ALA A 4 8.26 -5.29 -6.32
CA ALA A 4 7.89 -4.81 -4.98
C ALA A 4 8.24 -5.81 -3.87
N PHE A 5 7.95 -7.11 -4.08
CA PHE A 5 8.25 -8.15 -3.13
C PHE A 5 9.77 -8.35 -2.97
N SER A 6 10.49 -8.49 -4.09
CA SER A 6 11.94 -8.67 -4.10
C SER A 6 12.71 -7.45 -3.55
N ASN A 7 12.19 -6.24 -3.77
CA ASN A 7 12.73 -5.01 -3.20
C ASN A 7 12.61 -4.99 -1.68
N ARG A 8 11.48 -5.44 -1.12
CA ARG A 8 11.30 -5.56 0.33
C ARG A 8 12.26 -6.60 0.94
N VAL A 9 12.43 -7.75 0.30
CA VAL A 9 13.44 -8.76 0.72
C VAL A 9 14.84 -8.14 0.73
N THR A 10 15.21 -7.43 -0.34
CA THR A 10 16.51 -6.77 -0.48
C THR A 10 16.73 -5.71 0.59
N GLU A 11 15.72 -4.91 0.88
CA GLU A 11 15.78 -3.84 1.86
C GLU A 11 15.94 -4.38 3.29
N LEU A 12 15.18 -5.41 3.67
CA LEU A 12 15.36 -6.09 4.96
C LEU A 12 16.75 -6.74 5.08
N HIS A 13 17.25 -7.33 3.99
CA HIS A 13 18.60 -7.90 3.97
C HIS A 13 19.68 -6.84 4.20
N LYS A 14 19.55 -5.67 3.55
CA LYS A 14 20.43 -4.51 3.76
C LYS A 14 20.37 -3.98 5.20
N ARG A 15 19.23 -4.12 5.88
CA ARG A 15 19.05 -3.79 7.31
C ARG A 15 19.62 -4.85 8.26
N GLY A 16 20.24 -5.91 7.75
CA GLY A 16 20.89 -6.96 8.53
C GLY A 16 20.01 -8.18 8.81
N LYS A 17 18.77 -8.23 8.29
CA LYS A 17 17.94 -9.43 8.42
C LYS A 17 18.47 -10.54 7.49
N THR A 18 18.93 -11.64 8.08
CA THR A 18 19.48 -12.75 7.30
C THR A 18 18.36 -13.57 6.64
N TYR A 19 18.65 -14.24 5.53
CA TYR A 19 17.70 -15.17 4.90
C TYR A 19 17.31 -16.34 5.81
N GLN A 20 18.20 -16.73 6.73
CA GLN A 20 17.88 -17.71 7.76
C GLN A 20 16.85 -17.18 8.75
N ARG A 21 16.94 -15.90 9.13
CA ARG A 21 15.93 -15.26 9.97
C ARG A 21 14.59 -15.13 9.23
N MET A 22 14.60 -14.73 7.96
CA MET A 22 13.38 -14.69 7.14
C MET A 22 12.73 -16.07 7.00
N ALA A 23 13.52 -17.14 6.82
CA ALA A 23 13.01 -18.50 6.78
C ALA A 23 12.38 -18.91 8.12
N ALA A 24 13.02 -18.57 9.24
CA ALA A 24 12.49 -18.83 10.57
C ALA A 24 11.18 -18.07 10.83
N ASP A 25 11.13 -16.78 10.53
CA ASP A 25 9.93 -15.94 10.70
C ASP A 25 8.80 -16.40 9.75
N CYS A 26 9.14 -17.02 8.62
CA CYS A 26 8.20 -17.66 7.69
C CYS A 26 7.78 -19.08 8.12
N GLY A 27 8.14 -19.53 9.33
CA GLY A 27 7.86 -20.88 9.82
C GLY A 27 8.45 -21.98 8.92
N PHE A 28 9.57 -21.68 8.26
CA PHE A 28 10.24 -22.54 7.28
C PHE A 28 9.38 -23.01 6.11
N LYS A 29 8.23 -22.37 5.87
CA LYS A 29 7.40 -22.62 4.67
C LYS A 29 8.13 -22.24 3.38
N ARG A 30 9.12 -21.35 3.47
CA ARG A 30 10.10 -21.06 2.43
C ARG A 30 11.52 -21.23 2.97
N SER A 31 12.37 -21.89 2.17
CA SER A 31 13.76 -22.18 2.54
C SER A 31 14.66 -20.95 2.38
N VAL A 32 15.83 -21.00 3.02
CA VAL A 32 16.89 -19.98 2.85
C VAL A 32 17.24 -19.77 1.38
N THR A 33 17.33 -20.86 0.61
CA THR A 33 17.60 -20.81 -0.84
C THR A 33 16.49 -20.06 -1.58
N TRP A 34 15.23 -20.23 -1.20
CA TRP A 34 14.11 -19.52 -1.83
C TRP A 34 14.23 -17.99 -1.61
N TRP A 35 14.60 -17.56 -0.40
CA TRP A 35 14.84 -16.14 -0.10
C TRP A 35 16.03 -15.57 -0.89
N ASN A 36 17.10 -16.34 -1.04
CA ASN A 36 18.23 -15.95 -1.88
C ASN A 36 17.81 -15.83 -3.37
N LYS A 37 16.98 -16.75 -3.87
CA LYS A 37 16.43 -16.67 -5.24
C LYS A 37 15.51 -15.46 -5.43
N MET A 38 14.78 -15.05 -4.39
CA MET A 38 13.97 -13.84 -4.43
C MET A 38 14.80 -12.57 -4.62
N TYR A 39 15.97 -12.50 -4.00
CA TYR A 39 16.92 -11.40 -4.19
C TYR A 39 17.42 -11.31 -5.64
N TRP A 40 17.70 -12.46 -6.27
CA TRP A 40 18.15 -12.55 -7.66
C TRP A 40 17.03 -12.55 -8.71
N LEU A 41 15.77 -12.32 -8.31
CA LEU A 41 14.60 -12.32 -9.20
C LEU A 41 14.40 -13.66 -9.95
N GLU A 42 14.84 -14.77 -9.36
CA GLU A 42 14.79 -16.10 -9.99
C GLU A 42 13.48 -16.85 -9.76
N ILE A 43 12.57 -16.32 -8.95
CA ILE A 43 11.27 -16.94 -8.67
C ILE A 43 10.23 -16.44 -9.67
N LYS A 44 9.78 -17.35 -10.54
CA LYS A 44 8.81 -17.06 -11.61
C LYS A 44 7.36 -17.12 -11.15
N ASP A 45 7.05 -18.04 -10.24
CA ASP A 45 5.68 -18.26 -9.78
C ASP A 45 5.39 -17.48 -8.50
N PRO A 46 4.20 -16.86 -8.38
CA PRO A 46 3.82 -16.18 -7.17
C PRO A 46 3.68 -17.17 -6.00
N PRO A 47 3.99 -16.75 -4.76
CA PRO A 47 3.65 -17.57 -3.60
C PRO A 47 2.12 -17.72 -3.49
N GLU A 48 1.68 -18.90 -3.04
CA GLU A 48 0.25 -19.17 -2.82
C GLU A 48 -0.32 -18.28 -1.70
N PRO A 49 -1.62 -17.88 -1.78
CA PRO A 49 -2.26 -17.06 -0.75
C PRO A 49 -2.17 -17.63 0.67
N GLY A 50 -2.21 -18.96 0.82
CA GLY A 50 -2.05 -19.61 2.12
C GLY A 50 -0.70 -19.37 2.82
N LEU A 51 0.30 -18.87 2.09
CA LEU A 51 1.61 -18.49 2.65
C LEU A 51 1.66 -17.04 3.12
N PHE A 52 0.69 -16.20 2.76
CA PHE A 52 0.72 -14.77 3.05
C PHE A 52 0.85 -14.45 4.55
N PRO A 53 0.19 -15.17 5.48
CA PRO A 53 0.40 -14.95 6.92
C PRO A 53 1.86 -15.12 7.35
N HIS A 54 2.53 -16.15 6.82
CA HIS A 54 3.93 -16.44 7.13
C HIS A 54 4.89 -15.44 6.47
N LEU A 55 4.57 -15.02 5.25
CA LEU A 55 5.35 -14.01 4.54
C LEU A 55 5.22 -12.63 5.17
N ALA A 56 4.05 -12.30 5.72
CA ALA A 56 3.80 -11.04 6.43
C ALA A 56 4.73 -10.88 7.63
N MET A 57 4.85 -11.93 8.45
CA MET A 57 5.81 -11.97 9.56
C MET A 57 7.26 -11.84 9.08
N ALA A 58 7.66 -12.60 8.07
CA ALA A 58 9.03 -12.55 7.54
C ALA A 58 9.39 -11.19 6.93
N LEU A 59 8.45 -10.55 6.25
CA LEU A 59 8.62 -9.26 5.56
C LEU A 59 8.30 -8.05 6.43
N GLU A 60 7.88 -8.24 7.68
CA GLU A 60 7.53 -7.17 8.62
C GLU A 60 6.53 -6.18 8.01
N VAL A 61 5.47 -6.71 7.41
CA VAL A 61 4.35 -5.96 6.82
C VAL A 61 3.03 -6.69 7.06
N SER A 62 1.90 -6.05 6.79
CA SER A 62 0.60 -6.72 6.88
C SER A 62 0.40 -7.78 5.77
N GLU A 63 -0.47 -8.77 6.03
CA GLU A 63 -0.90 -9.75 5.01
C GLU A 63 -1.44 -9.10 3.75
N ARG A 64 -2.26 -8.06 3.92
CA ARG A 64 -2.75 -7.25 2.81
C ARG A 64 -1.59 -6.72 1.98
N ARG A 65 -0.55 -6.18 2.61
CA ARG A 65 0.60 -5.64 1.90
C ARG A 65 1.37 -6.73 1.15
N VAL A 66 1.46 -7.94 1.69
CA VAL A 66 2.01 -9.10 0.96
C VAL A 66 1.22 -9.35 -0.33
N ALA A 67 -0.11 -9.43 -0.23
CA ALA A 67 -0.98 -9.65 -1.39
C ALA A 67 -0.78 -8.56 -2.46
N GLU A 68 -0.70 -7.29 -2.05
CA GLU A 68 -0.44 -6.16 -2.95
C GLU A 68 0.91 -6.27 -3.65
N MET A 69 1.98 -6.61 -2.91
CA MET A 69 3.32 -6.79 -3.48
C MET A 69 3.38 -7.97 -4.45
N VAL A 70 2.64 -9.05 -4.16
CA VAL A 70 2.54 -10.22 -5.05
C VAL A 70 1.79 -9.85 -6.33
N ALA A 71 0.64 -9.16 -6.22
CA ALA A 71 -0.10 -8.67 -7.39
C ALA A 71 0.75 -7.72 -8.25
N GLU A 72 1.49 -6.80 -7.63
CA GLU A 72 2.35 -5.85 -8.35
C GLU A 72 3.48 -6.55 -9.11
N GLN A 73 4.14 -7.54 -8.48
CA GLN A 73 5.31 -8.19 -9.06
C GLN A 73 4.97 -9.25 -10.10
N TRP A 74 3.93 -10.06 -9.88
CA TRP A 74 3.57 -11.17 -10.76
C TRP A 74 2.42 -10.86 -11.71
N CYS A 75 1.45 -10.04 -11.30
CA CYS A 75 0.30 -9.71 -12.13
C CYS A 75 0.45 -8.34 -12.81
N GLY A 76 1.41 -7.51 -12.38
CA GLY A 76 1.60 -6.17 -12.91
C GLY A 76 0.48 -5.19 -12.55
N VAL A 77 -0.37 -5.55 -11.59
CA VAL A 77 -1.52 -4.75 -11.15
C VAL A 77 -1.20 -4.14 -9.79
N ARG A 78 -1.47 -2.85 -9.61
CA ARG A 78 -1.41 -2.16 -8.33
C ARG A 78 -2.83 -1.78 -7.91
N PRO A 79 -3.14 -1.78 -6.59
CA PRO A 79 -4.40 -1.23 -6.10
C PRO A 79 -4.63 0.23 -6.54
N ASP A 80 -3.54 0.96 -6.82
CA ASP A 80 -3.57 2.37 -7.21
C ASP A 80 -3.72 2.59 -8.72
N ASP A 81 -3.85 1.53 -9.52
CA ASP A 81 -4.03 1.69 -10.97
C ASP A 81 -5.34 2.41 -11.30
N GLU A 82 -6.36 2.24 -10.44
CA GLU A 82 -7.64 2.96 -10.51
C GLU A 82 -7.59 4.35 -9.84
N VAL A 83 -6.51 4.67 -9.10
CA VAL A 83 -6.36 5.96 -8.43
C VAL A 83 -5.86 7.00 -9.44
N PRO A 84 -6.58 8.13 -9.62
CA PRO A 84 -6.14 9.23 -10.46
C PRO A 84 -4.72 9.67 -10.11
N GLU A 85 -3.90 9.99 -11.12
CA GLU A 85 -2.46 10.24 -10.95
C GLU A 85 -2.14 11.31 -9.90
N HIS A 86 -2.95 12.37 -9.84
CA HIS A 86 -2.81 13.45 -8.87
C HIS A 86 -3.07 13.03 -7.41
N LEU A 87 -3.73 11.89 -7.18
CA LEU A 87 -4.03 11.34 -5.85
C LEU A 87 -3.04 10.23 -5.43
N ARG A 88 -2.22 9.71 -6.34
CA ARG A 88 -1.29 8.60 -6.05
C ARG A 88 -0.29 8.94 -4.95
N ASN A 89 0.21 10.17 -4.92
CA ASN A 89 1.14 10.63 -3.87
C ASN A 89 0.47 10.64 -2.49
N ILE A 90 -0.81 11.02 -2.42
CA ILE A 90 -1.57 11.02 -1.15
C ILE A 90 -1.75 9.58 -0.69
N VAL A 91 -2.18 8.67 -1.56
CA VAL A 91 -2.36 7.25 -1.22
C VAL A 91 -1.06 6.61 -0.75
N GLN A 92 0.09 6.96 -1.36
CA GLN A 92 1.39 6.50 -0.89
C GLN A 92 1.74 6.99 0.52
N LEU A 93 1.46 8.25 0.83
CA LEU A 93 1.68 8.80 2.18
C LEU A 93 0.79 8.12 3.22
N LEU A 94 -0.48 7.88 2.88
CA LEU A 94 -1.45 7.25 3.77
C LEU A 94 -1.10 5.79 4.12
N ARG A 95 -0.42 5.07 3.22
CA ARG A 95 0.01 3.68 3.48
C ARG A 95 1.03 3.53 4.61
N GLY A 96 1.77 4.58 4.94
CA GLY A 96 2.80 4.57 5.98
C GLY A 96 2.30 5.03 7.35
N ILE A 97 1.01 5.35 7.48
CA ILE A 97 0.43 5.87 8.71
C ILE A 97 0.24 4.74 9.72
N ASP A 98 0.56 5.04 10.98
CA ASP A 98 0.33 4.13 12.10
C ASP A 98 -1.19 3.85 12.21
N PRO A 99 -1.62 2.58 12.38
CA PRO A 99 -3.03 2.27 12.62
C PRO A 99 -3.70 3.11 13.72
N GLU A 100 -2.96 3.55 14.75
CA GLU A 100 -3.47 4.41 15.82
C GLU A 100 -3.81 5.84 15.35
N ASP A 101 -3.13 6.32 14.30
CA ASP A 101 -3.30 7.66 13.74
C ASP A 101 -4.42 7.73 12.67
N VAL A 102 -4.92 6.58 12.21
CA VAL A 102 -5.97 6.49 11.18
C VAL A 102 -7.21 7.33 11.52
N PRO A 103 -7.77 7.30 12.75
CA PRO A 103 -8.95 8.11 13.10
C PRO A 103 -8.71 9.62 12.97
N ALA A 104 -7.48 10.09 13.24
CA ALA A 104 -7.14 11.50 13.12
C ALA A 104 -7.11 11.95 11.64
N VAL A 105 -6.60 11.09 10.76
CA VAL A 105 -6.58 11.33 9.32
C VAL A 105 -8.00 11.35 8.75
N GLU A 106 -8.86 10.41 9.16
CA GLU A 106 -10.27 10.38 8.76
C GLU A 106 -10.98 11.68 9.15
N ALA A 107 -10.76 12.17 10.38
CA ALA A 107 -11.33 13.44 10.84
C ALA A 107 -10.88 14.64 9.99
N VAL A 108 -9.61 14.69 9.57
CA VAL A 108 -9.10 15.75 8.68
C VAL A 108 -9.77 15.69 7.30
N VAL A 109 -9.92 14.48 6.74
CA VAL A 109 -10.61 14.29 5.46
C VAL A 109 -12.06 14.75 5.56
N ASP A 110 -12.77 14.36 6.60
CA ASP A 110 -14.16 14.77 6.85
C ASP A 110 -14.30 16.30 6.96
N LEU A 111 -13.36 16.97 7.62
CA LEU A 111 -13.32 18.44 7.71
C LEU A 111 -13.10 19.09 6.33
N LEU A 112 -12.19 18.55 5.52
CA LEU A 112 -11.93 19.05 4.16
C LEU A 112 -13.14 18.88 3.26
N VAL A 113 -13.81 17.74 3.32
CA VAL A 113 -15.06 17.47 2.59
C VAL A 113 -16.16 18.42 3.04
N SER A 114 -16.36 18.57 4.35
CA SER A 114 -17.38 19.47 4.92
C SER A 114 -17.16 20.91 4.48
N LYS A 115 -15.91 21.38 4.50
CA LYS A 115 -15.54 22.71 4.01
C LYS A 115 -15.86 22.87 2.53
N HIS A 116 -15.47 21.90 1.69
CA HIS A 116 -15.70 21.95 0.26
C HIS A 116 -17.20 21.98 -0.09
N VAL A 117 -18.01 21.17 0.59
CA VAL A 117 -19.47 21.16 0.44
C VAL A 117 -20.08 22.50 0.85
N ALA A 118 -19.63 23.09 1.97
CA ALA A 118 -20.09 24.39 2.44
C ALA A 118 -19.75 25.51 1.44
N GLU A 119 -18.54 25.54 0.91
CA GLU A 119 -18.09 26.53 -0.09
C GLU A 119 -18.86 26.40 -1.41
N THR A 120 -19.06 25.17 -1.90
CA THR A 120 -19.83 24.89 -3.12
C THR A 120 -21.31 25.29 -2.98
N THR A 121 -21.90 25.04 -1.81
CA THR A 121 -23.29 25.42 -1.50
C THR A 121 -23.44 26.94 -1.38
N ARG A 122 -22.44 27.61 -0.80
CA ARG A 122 -22.41 29.07 -0.65
C ARG A 122 -22.25 29.76 -2.01
N GLY A 123 -21.39 29.24 -2.89
CA GLY A 123 -21.25 29.71 -4.27
C GLY A 123 -22.55 29.60 -5.08
N ARG A 124 -23.26 28.45 -4.99
CA ARG A 124 -24.57 28.26 -5.66
C ARG A 124 -25.66 29.24 -5.19
N ARG A 125 -25.67 29.64 -3.91
CA ARG A 125 -26.62 30.66 -3.42
C ARG A 125 -26.33 32.04 -3.98
N VAL A 126 -25.07 32.45 -4.09
CA VAL A 126 -24.71 33.78 -4.61
C VAL A 126 -25.08 33.93 -6.09
N VAL A 127 -24.91 32.89 -6.91
CA VAL A 127 -25.31 32.92 -8.33
C VAL A 127 -26.84 33.02 -8.49
N LYS A 128 -27.62 32.33 -7.64
CA LYS A 128 -29.10 32.40 -7.68
C LYS A 128 -29.67 33.76 -7.27
N VAL A 129 -28.99 34.50 -6.39
CA VAL A 129 -29.44 35.84 -5.98
C VAL A 129 -29.21 36.85 -7.10
N LYS A 130 -28.04 36.83 -7.76
CA LYS A 130 -27.76 37.74 -8.89
C LYS A 130 -28.67 37.55 -10.11
N ALA A 131 -29.17 36.34 -10.35
CA ALA A 131 -30.06 36.04 -11.50
C ALA A 131 -31.52 36.47 -11.28
N LYS A 132 -31.90 36.93 -10.07
CA LYS A 132 -33.28 37.33 -9.75
C LYS A 132 -33.50 38.84 -9.76
N ASP A 133 -32.41 39.62 -9.86
CA ASP A 133 -32.39 41.08 -9.88
C ASP A 133 -31.98 41.66 -11.26
N SER A 134 -32.19 40.91 -12.35
CA SER A 134 -31.95 41.34 -13.73
C SER A 134 -33.14 41.06 -14.64
#